data_AF-A0A0F9B2W5-F1
#
_entry.id   AF-A0A0F9B2W5-F1
#
_cell.length_a   1.000
_cell.length_b   1.000
_cell.length_c   1.000
_cell.angle_alpha   90.00
_cell.angle_beta   90.00
_cell.angle_gamma   90.00
#
_symmetry.space_group_name_H-M   'P 1'
#
loop_
_entity.id
_entity.type
_entity.pdbx_description
1 polymer ?
#
loop_
_entity_poly.entity_id
_entity_poly.type
_entity_poly.pdbx_seq_one_letter_code
_entity_poly.pdbx_strand_id
1 'polypeptide(L)'
;LGDIDERAAAVIAPSRIALGVFVGQDRALRLENGAADDVLRGDQLEFGVRALLIDTWYGVLDGGSVRTDLGPYDDERALVVDELGEEVVAAGERVGGRIGVGASDGKRRTFLCHGLCELGATDLPTALADIREFLEDNPREVLIILIQDAISPRDTEGAFEESGLIDFVYPHTPGAKLPTLREMIRRDERVLVMAEEDASGVDWYQQGFELTQETPFKFQSPEEFSCKLNRGERSSPLFLLNHWIEKATPSPSDAAEVNAFDFLLERARRCEKQRGKLPNLVAVNFYDRGEVLEVVDELRFVARQELLFGLHVHVGIDDPEKAIHVANGMRVHLPIVLALSTNSPFWRGVPTGLMSTRTPIFKSFPRVGIPPRYESWDDFQSRVEFMVEANVVDDYTYFWWDVRPHPNLGTVETRICDAQTRLEHTMAIAALIQAMCKELAEHYEAGYELSTYPQEMLEENKWLAARHGLEGELVDLPRSSRVAAVDLARRLVERLRPH
;
A
#
# COMPACT_ATOMS: atom_id res chain seq x y z
N LEU A 1 -21.49 -6.51 -40.90
CA LEU A 1 -21.90 -5.88 -39.62
C LEU A 1 -22.98 -6.69 -38.86
N GLY A 2 -23.47 -7.84 -39.37
CA GLY A 2 -24.54 -8.58 -38.69
C GLY A 2 -24.16 -9.27 -37.37
N ASP A 3 -22.87 -9.58 -37.19
CA ASP A 3 -22.40 -10.50 -36.13
C ASP A 3 -21.44 -9.85 -35.11
N ILE A 4 -21.22 -8.53 -35.20
CA ILE A 4 -20.40 -7.74 -34.27
C ILE A 4 -21.18 -6.48 -33.90
N ASP A 5 -21.36 -6.25 -32.60
CA ASP A 5 -22.00 -5.02 -32.11
C ASP A 5 -21.22 -3.79 -32.62
N GLU A 6 -21.91 -2.89 -33.30
CA GLU A 6 -21.35 -1.67 -33.87
C GLU A 6 -20.78 -0.73 -32.79
N ARG A 7 -21.08 -0.97 -31.50
CA ARG A 7 -20.68 -0.13 -30.36
C ARG A 7 -19.51 -0.74 -29.57
N ALA A 8 -18.34 -0.84 -30.19
CA ALA A 8 -17.12 -1.12 -29.43
C ALA A 8 -16.95 -0.08 -28.30
N ALA A 9 -16.95 -0.54 -27.05
CA ALA A 9 -16.89 0.33 -25.88
C ALA A 9 -15.45 0.47 -25.40
N ALA A 10 -14.99 1.71 -25.25
CA ALA A 10 -13.73 2.05 -24.61
C ALA A 10 -13.95 2.28 -23.12
N VAL A 11 -13.30 1.49 -22.26
CA VAL A 11 -13.35 1.65 -20.80
C VAL A 11 -11.99 2.08 -20.28
N ILE A 12 -11.96 3.14 -19.46
CA ILE A 12 -10.77 3.58 -18.70
C ILE A 12 -10.93 3.06 -17.28
N ALA A 13 -10.06 2.15 -16.85
CA ALA A 13 -10.12 1.57 -15.50
C ALA A 13 -9.44 2.51 -14.48
N PRO A 14 -10.08 2.83 -13.33
CA PRO A 14 -9.44 3.56 -12.24
C PRO A 14 -8.71 2.61 -11.28
N SER A 15 -7.46 2.91 -10.94
CA SER A 15 -6.68 2.21 -9.92
C SER A 15 -7.10 2.66 -8.51
N ARG A 16 -7.38 1.70 -7.62
CA ARG A 16 -7.73 1.95 -6.22
C ARG A 16 -6.46 2.26 -5.41
N ILE A 17 -6.49 3.30 -4.58
CA ILE A 17 -5.36 3.75 -3.75
C ILE A 17 -5.37 2.98 -2.43
N ALA A 18 -4.23 2.39 -2.03
CA ALA A 18 -4.01 1.86 -0.68
C ALA A 18 -3.23 2.87 0.16
N LEU A 19 -3.88 3.41 1.19
CA LEU A 19 -3.26 4.17 2.28
C LEU A 19 -2.42 3.19 3.13
N GLY A 20 -1.29 3.64 3.66
CA GLY A 20 -0.78 2.95 4.83
C GLY A 20 0.28 3.74 5.56
N VAL A 21 0.25 3.53 6.86
CA VAL A 21 0.79 4.35 7.92
C VAL A 21 1.58 3.38 8.83
N PHE A 22 2.72 3.78 9.39
CA PHE A 22 3.65 2.87 10.09
C PHE A 22 3.82 3.31 11.53
N VAL A 23 3.60 2.47 12.52
CA VAL A 23 3.65 2.89 13.93
C VAL A 23 5.02 2.54 14.53
N GLY A 24 5.82 3.55 14.89
CA GLY A 24 7.01 3.36 15.72
C GLY A 24 6.66 3.48 17.21
N GLN A 25 7.13 2.54 18.03
CA GLN A 25 7.21 2.70 19.50
C GLN A 25 8.69 2.68 19.88
N ASP A 26 9.33 3.85 19.95
CA ASP A 26 10.67 3.93 20.53
C ASP A 26 10.54 4.05 22.05
N ARG A 27 11.02 3.02 22.74
CA ARG A 27 11.20 3.04 24.19
C ARG A 27 12.37 3.95 24.50
N ALA A 28 12.23 4.81 25.52
CA ALA A 28 13.30 5.67 26.05
C ALA A 28 14.39 4.86 26.78
N LEU A 29 14.95 3.84 26.14
CA LEU A 29 16.07 3.07 26.66
C LEU A 29 17.38 3.64 26.13
N ARG A 30 18.16 4.19 27.05
CA ARG A 30 19.57 4.51 26.83
C ARG A 30 20.30 3.27 26.32
N LEU A 31 20.87 3.32 25.12
CA LEU A 31 22.14 2.67 24.77
C LEU A 31 22.76 3.33 23.51
N GLU A 32 23.93 3.91 23.77
CA GLU A 32 25.02 4.37 22.90
C GLU A 32 24.78 5.52 21.89
N ASN A 33 25.37 6.68 22.24
CA ASN A 33 25.85 7.80 21.41
C ASN A 33 24.91 8.97 21.00
N GLY A 34 23.90 9.33 21.81
CA GLY A 34 23.13 10.58 21.66
C GLY A 34 22.99 11.37 22.96
N ALA A 35 22.60 12.66 22.88
CA ALA A 35 22.29 13.48 24.05
C ALA A 35 21.01 12.97 24.77
N ALA A 36 20.86 13.29 26.06
CA ALA A 36 19.90 12.65 26.97
C ALA A 36 18.42 13.07 26.76
N ASP A 37 18.16 13.97 25.83
CA ASP A 37 16.92 14.71 25.60
C ASP A 37 16.19 14.37 24.28
N ASP A 38 16.71 13.38 23.54
CA ASP A 38 16.22 13.03 22.19
C ASP A 38 15.55 11.63 22.18
N VAL A 39 14.24 11.58 22.48
CA VAL A 39 13.40 10.37 22.37
C VAL A 39 12.96 10.12 20.92
N LEU A 40 12.80 11.17 20.13
CA LEU A 40 12.61 11.09 18.69
C LEU A 40 13.98 11.16 18.02
N ARG A 41 14.87 10.19 18.30
CA ARG A 41 16.19 10.08 17.63
C ARG A 41 16.02 10.54 16.20
N GLY A 42 16.65 11.68 15.90
CA GLY A 42 16.39 12.41 14.67
C GLY A 42 16.24 11.45 13.52
N ASP A 43 15.04 11.45 12.93
CA ASP A 43 14.69 10.95 11.60
C ASP A 43 13.75 9.73 11.45
N GLN A 44 12.99 9.24 12.46
CA GLN A 44 11.95 8.19 12.22
C GLN A 44 11.01 8.54 11.05
N LEU A 45 10.58 9.80 11.01
CA LEU A 45 9.76 10.34 9.93
C LEU A 45 10.54 10.42 8.61
N GLU A 46 11.84 10.67 8.61
CA GLU A 46 12.67 10.59 7.39
C GLU A 46 12.91 9.14 6.93
N PHE A 47 12.96 8.18 7.87
CA PHE A 47 13.01 6.74 7.59
C PHE A 47 11.69 6.20 7.02
N GLY A 48 10.64 7.01 6.93
CA GLY A 48 9.37 6.63 6.31
C GLY A 48 8.30 6.18 7.30
N VAL A 49 8.52 6.34 8.61
CA VAL A 49 7.49 6.12 9.64
C VAL A 49 6.40 7.19 9.49
N ARG A 50 5.12 6.78 9.54
CA ARG A 50 3.96 7.69 9.30
C ARG A 50 2.88 7.61 10.37
N ALA A 51 3.08 6.75 11.35
CA ALA A 51 2.29 6.65 12.55
C ALA A 51 3.21 6.60 13.77
N LEU A 52 2.72 7.07 14.89
CA LEU A 52 3.48 7.06 16.12
C LEU A 52 2.59 6.48 17.20
N LEU A 53 3.14 5.56 18.01
CA LEU A 53 2.54 5.15 19.27
C LEU A 53 3.37 5.81 20.36
N ILE A 54 2.79 6.80 21.03
CA ILE A 54 3.53 7.63 21.98
C ILE A 54 2.98 7.46 23.40
N ASP A 55 3.88 7.13 24.32
CA ASP A 55 3.56 7.06 25.74
C ASP A 55 3.66 8.45 26.36
N THR A 56 2.56 8.92 26.94
CA THR A 56 2.51 10.26 27.56
C THR A 56 2.38 10.15 29.06
N TRP A 57 3.23 10.86 29.80
CA TRP A 57 3.29 10.80 31.26
C TRP A 57 3.45 12.17 31.90
N TYR A 58 2.98 12.29 33.14
CA TYR A 58 3.30 13.44 33.98
C TYR A 58 4.69 13.29 34.60
N GLY A 59 5.44 14.38 34.62
CA GLY A 59 6.75 14.43 35.25
C GLY A 59 7.07 15.78 35.86
N VAL A 60 8.10 15.80 36.71
CA VAL A 60 8.63 17.00 37.35
C VAL A 60 10.13 17.10 37.11
N LEU A 61 10.57 18.27 36.63
CA LEU A 61 11.99 18.57 36.46
C LEU A 61 12.67 18.73 37.83
N ASP A 62 13.69 17.92 38.09
CA ASP A 62 14.48 17.93 39.32
C ASP A 62 15.97 17.75 39.01
N GLY A 63 16.77 18.78 39.28
CA GLY A 63 18.23 18.71 39.20
C GLY A 63 18.80 18.32 37.83
N GLY A 64 18.08 18.59 36.73
CA GLY A 64 18.49 18.21 35.36
C GLY A 64 18.02 16.82 34.91
N SER A 65 17.21 16.14 35.71
CA SER A 65 16.52 14.89 35.37
C SER A 65 15.00 15.05 35.50
N VAL A 66 14.22 14.23 34.79
CA VAL A 66 12.76 14.18 34.93
C VAL A 66 12.41 13.07 35.90
N ARG A 67 11.65 13.39 36.96
CA ARG A 67 11.03 12.41 37.85
C ARG A 67 9.60 12.16 37.44
N THR A 68 9.17 10.90 37.45
CA THR A 68 7.79 10.53 37.13
C THR A 68 6.85 11.01 38.25
N ASP A 69 5.75 11.67 37.89
CA ASP A 69 4.73 12.10 38.84
C ASP A 69 3.61 11.06 38.91
N LEU A 70 3.66 10.23 39.96
CA LEU A 70 2.69 9.15 40.16
C LEU A 70 1.41 9.62 40.88
N GLY A 71 1.36 10.85 41.37
CA GLY A 71 0.26 11.36 42.19
C GLY A 71 -1.14 11.32 41.55
N PRO A 72 -1.31 11.37 40.21
CA PRO A 72 -2.60 11.17 39.55
C PRO A 72 -3.11 9.73 39.51
N TYR A 73 -2.28 8.74 39.81
CA TYR A 73 -2.65 7.33 39.69
C TYR A 73 -2.81 6.70 41.08
N ASP A 74 -4.06 6.40 41.45
CA ASP A 74 -4.49 6.00 42.81
C ASP A 74 -4.01 4.61 43.31
N ASP A 75 -2.88 4.10 42.80
CA ASP A 75 -2.11 3.00 43.38
C ASP A 75 -0.67 3.08 42.84
N GLU A 76 0.11 4.04 43.37
CA GLU A 76 1.43 4.50 42.89
C GLU A 76 2.44 3.36 42.59
N ARG A 77 2.28 2.19 43.21
CA ARG A 77 3.16 1.04 43.00
C ARG A 77 2.62 -0.01 42.02
N ALA A 78 1.30 -0.18 41.93
CA ALA A 78 0.72 -1.30 41.18
C ALA A 78 0.88 -1.10 39.67
N LEU A 79 0.71 0.13 39.18
CA LEU A 79 0.89 0.47 37.76
C LEU A 79 2.34 0.29 37.30
N VAL A 80 3.29 0.82 38.07
CA VAL A 80 4.72 0.71 37.77
C VAL A 80 5.19 -0.75 37.82
N VAL A 81 4.64 -1.57 38.72
CA VAL A 81 4.94 -3.01 38.81
C VAL A 81 4.28 -3.81 37.69
N ASP A 82 3.05 -3.49 37.29
CA ASP A 82 2.38 -4.15 36.15
C ASP A 82 3.13 -3.89 34.84
N GLU A 83 3.68 -2.69 34.69
CA GLU A 83 4.36 -2.25 33.47
C GLU A 83 5.84 -2.69 33.41
N LEU A 84 6.61 -2.54 34.50
CA LEU A 84 8.07 -2.78 34.50
C LEU A 84 8.50 -4.09 35.17
N GLY A 85 7.57 -4.76 35.87
CA GLY A 85 7.86 -5.96 36.63
C GLY A 85 8.53 -5.68 37.98
N GLU A 86 8.28 -6.58 38.93
CA GLU A 86 8.62 -6.38 40.34
C GLU A 86 10.13 -6.28 40.61
N GLU A 87 10.95 -6.97 39.81
CA GLU A 87 12.41 -6.96 39.93
C GLU A 87 13.04 -5.62 39.52
N VAL A 88 12.50 -4.97 38.48
CA VAL A 88 13.00 -3.68 37.95
C VAL A 88 12.67 -2.55 38.92
N VAL A 89 11.43 -2.55 39.44
CA VAL A 89 11.01 -1.62 40.50
C VAL A 89 11.92 -1.76 41.72
N ALA A 90 12.13 -2.98 42.21
CA ALA A 90 13.01 -3.23 43.35
C ALA A 90 14.48 -2.87 43.07
N ALA A 91 14.94 -2.94 41.81
CA ALA A 91 16.29 -2.55 41.42
C ALA A 91 16.50 -1.03 41.47
N GLY A 92 15.57 -0.23 40.95
CA GLY A 92 15.73 1.22 41.02
C GLY A 92 15.46 1.81 42.40
N GLU A 93 14.68 1.14 43.27
CA GLU A 93 14.58 1.49 44.70
C GLU A 93 15.94 1.36 45.41
N ARG A 94 16.73 0.33 45.07
CA ARG A 94 18.06 0.05 45.65
C ARG A 94 19.15 1.04 45.22
N VAL A 95 19.03 1.65 44.04
CA VAL A 95 20.05 2.58 43.50
C VAL A 95 19.94 3.99 44.09
N GLY A 96 18.89 4.28 44.85
CA GLY A 96 18.85 5.47 45.73
C GLY A 96 17.50 6.17 45.79
N GLY A 97 16.43 5.48 46.22
CA GLY A 97 15.24 6.11 46.80
C GLY A 97 14.50 7.16 45.96
N ARG A 98 14.46 7.02 44.63
CA ARG A 98 13.93 8.03 43.67
C ARG A 98 13.18 7.46 42.47
N ILE A 99 12.56 6.29 42.57
CA ILE A 99 11.48 5.92 41.65
C ILE A 99 10.20 6.49 42.25
N GLY A 100 9.66 7.60 41.73
CA GLY A 100 8.29 8.09 41.95
C GLY A 100 7.74 8.35 43.38
N VAL A 101 8.33 7.80 44.45
CA VAL A 101 7.76 7.82 45.81
C VAL A 101 8.40 8.96 46.61
N GLY A 102 8.02 10.20 46.31
CA GLY A 102 8.44 11.35 47.11
C GLY A 102 7.97 12.69 46.55
N ALA A 103 7.31 13.49 47.41
CA ALA A 103 6.80 14.81 47.07
C ALA A 103 7.87 15.67 46.37
N SER A 104 7.54 16.10 45.15
CA SER A 104 8.29 17.12 44.43
C SER A 104 7.57 18.46 44.58
N ASP A 105 8.32 19.52 44.84
CA ASP A 105 7.84 20.91 44.85
C ASP A 105 7.93 21.58 43.47
N GLY A 106 8.45 20.86 42.47
CA GLY A 106 8.56 21.34 41.09
C GLY A 106 7.22 21.32 40.35
N LYS A 107 7.15 22.12 39.28
CA LYS A 107 5.95 22.23 38.43
C LYS A 107 5.81 20.97 37.56
N ARG A 108 4.66 20.31 37.65
CA ARG A 108 4.24 19.22 36.76
C ARG A 108 4.25 19.69 35.30
N ARG A 109 4.80 18.85 34.41
CA ARG A 109 4.76 18.99 32.95
C ARG A 109 4.46 17.62 32.30
N THR A 110 4.24 17.62 31.00
CA THR A 110 3.95 16.44 30.18
C THR A 110 5.19 16.00 29.41
N PHE A 111 5.44 14.70 29.39
CA PHE A 111 6.63 14.11 28.78
C PHE A 111 6.27 12.87 27.97
N LEU A 112 7.13 12.56 27.00
CA LEU A 112 7.25 11.27 26.37
C LEU A 112 8.22 10.40 27.17
N CYS A 113 7.71 9.34 27.81
CA CYS A 113 8.53 8.35 28.49
C CYS A 113 7.75 7.04 28.66
N HIS A 114 8.43 5.93 28.93
CA HIS A 114 7.79 4.60 29.03
C HIS A 114 7.80 4.11 30.48
N GLY A 115 6.69 4.28 31.19
CA GLY A 115 6.48 3.94 32.61
C GLY A 115 7.24 4.84 33.59
N LEU A 116 8.56 4.99 33.40
CA LEU A 116 9.44 5.81 34.24
C LEU A 116 10.26 6.81 33.41
N CYS A 117 9.93 8.09 33.55
CA CYS A 117 10.62 9.22 32.94
C CYS A 117 12.08 9.37 33.42
N GLU A 118 12.47 8.76 34.54
CA GLU A 118 13.84 8.73 35.04
C GLU A 118 14.81 7.98 34.10
N LEU A 119 14.29 7.05 33.30
CA LEU A 119 15.08 6.27 32.34
C LEU A 119 15.43 7.08 31.08
N GLY A 120 14.56 8.03 30.74
CA GLY A 120 14.68 8.94 29.62
C GLY A 120 13.33 9.59 29.39
N ALA A 121 13.32 10.90 29.14
CA ALA A 121 12.10 11.65 28.90
C ALA A 121 12.37 12.81 27.96
N THR A 122 11.46 13.03 27.01
CA THR A 122 11.43 14.23 26.16
C THR A 122 10.19 15.04 26.48
N ASP A 123 10.33 16.35 26.52
CA ASP A 123 9.21 17.27 26.73
C ASP A 123 8.18 17.11 25.61
N LEU A 124 6.93 16.80 25.96
CA LEU A 124 5.90 16.45 24.97
C LEU A 124 5.65 17.57 23.95
N PRO A 125 5.43 18.86 24.35
CA PRO A 125 5.28 19.95 23.39
C PRO A 125 6.49 20.10 22.45
N THR A 126 7.70 19.82 22.92
CA THR A 126 8.91 19.90 22.10
C THR A 126 8.91 18.80 21.03
N ALA A 127 8.63 17.54 21.40
CA ALA A 127 8.53 16.44 20.45
C ALA A 127 7.42 16.65 19.40
N LEU A 128 6.27 17.20 19.81
CA LEU A 128 5.18 17.53 18.88
C LEU A 128 5.57 18.69 17.94
N ALA A 129 6.41 19.62 18.37
CA ALA A 129 6.93 20.69 17.52
C ALA A 129 7.86 20.15 16.43
N ASP A 130 8.66 19.11 16.72
CA ASP A 130 9.48 18.44 15.69
C ASP A 130 8.61 17.78 14.60
N ILE A 131 7.46 17.20 14.98
CA ILE A 131 6.47 16.66 14.03
C ILE A 131 5.87 17.78 13.18
N ARG A 132 5.56 18.94 13.79
CA ARG A 132 5.05 20.11 13.06
C ARG A 132 6.07 20.56 12.01
N GLU A 133 7.34 20.71 12.39
CA GLU A 133 8.42 21.10 11.46
C GLU A 133 8.56 20.12 10.30
N PHE A 134 8.51 18.81 10.58
CA PHE A 134 8.50 17.79 9.52
C PHE A 134 7.33 17.98 8.54
N LEU A 135 6.12 18.27 9.03
CA LEU A 135 4.94 18.48 8.18
C LEU A 135 5.02 19.75 7.36
N GLU A 136 5.65 20.82 7.87
CA GLU A 136 5.92 22.06 7.15
C GLU A 136 6.86 21.82 5.97
N ASP A 137 7.93 21.05 6.18
CA ASP A 137 8.90 20.68 5.15
C ASP A 137 8.34 19.63 4.17
N ASN A 138 7.35 18.85 4.59
CA ASN A 138 6.77 17.75 3.82
C ASN A 138 5.25 17.93 3.61
N PRO A 139 4.80 18.84 2.72
CA PRO A 139 3.39 19.23 2.57
C PRO A 139 2.45 18.15 2.02
N ARG A 140 2.98 16.97 1.69
CA ARG A 140 2.21 15.82 1.18
C ARG A 140 2.12 14.67 2.17
N GLU A 141 2.79 14.79 3.31
CA GLU A 141 2.81 13.74 4.31
C GLU A 141 1.62 13.87 5.26
N VAL A 142 1.08 12.71 5.62
CA VAL A 142 -0.07 12.55 6.53
C VAL A 142 0.33 11.57 7.61
N LEU A 143 0.04 11.93 8.86
CA LEU A 143 0.46 11.18 10.04
C LEU A 143 -0.74 10.68 10.84
N ILE A 144 -0.54 9.58 11.56
CA ILE A 144 -1.46 9.09 12.58
C ILE A 144 -0.73 9.03 13.91
N ILE A 145 -1.26 9.64 14.96
CA ILE A 145 -0.68 9.57 16.30
C ILE A 145 -1.68 8.81 17.18
N LEU A 146 -1.25 7.67 17.72
CA LEU A 146 -1.96 6.94 18.75
C LEU A 146 -1.25 7.22 20.08
N ILE A 147 -1.96 7.81 21.03
CA ILE A 147 -1.41 8.22 22.32
C ILE A 147 -1.80 7.16 23.35
N GLN A 148 -0.82 6.69 24.10
CA GLN A 148 -1.03 5.86 25.28
C GLN A 148 -1.15 6.82 26.47
N ASP A 149 -2.39 7.01 26.92
CA ASP A 149 -2.82 8.21 27.65
C ASP A 149 -2.62 8.07 29.17
N ALA A 150 -1.40 8.28 29.66
CA ALA A 150 -1.22 8.46 31.12
C ALA A 150 -1.45 9.93 31.55
N ILE A 151 -1.67 10.86 30.62
CA ILE A 151 -2.07 12.25 30.90
C ILE A 151 -3.53 12.50 30.51
N SER A 152 -4.14 13.55 31.07
CA SER A 152 -5.53 13.89 30.76
C SER A 152 -5.71 14.37 29.31
N PRO A 153 -6.89 14.15 28.68
CA PRO A 153 -7.19 14.67 27.35
C PRO A 153 -6.96 16.18 27.21
N ARG A 154 -7.25 16.95 28.27
CA ARG A 154 -7.03 18.40 28.30
C ARG A 154 -5.56 18.80 28.31
N ASP A 155 -4.71 18.04 28.98
CA ASP A 155 -3.27 18.29 28.97
C ASP A 155 -2.63 17.83 27.65
N THR A 156 -3.16 16.77 27.04
CA THR A 156 -2.84 16.42 25.65
C THR A 156 -3.20 17.58 24.72
N GLU A 157 -4.42 18.12 24.80
CA GLU A 157 -4.85 19.27 23.99
C GLU A 157 -3.92 20.47 24.16
N GLY A 158 -3.59 20.81 25.41
CA GLY A 158 -2.65 21.90 25.71
C GLY A 158 -1.26 21.69 25.10
N ALA A 159 -0.75 20.46 25.04
CA ALA A 159 0.54 20.16 24.41
C ALA A 159 0.51 20.30 22.87
N PHE A 160 -0.61 19.93 22.23
CA PHE A 160 -0.81 20.15 20.79
C PHE A 160 -0.94 21.64 20.46
N GLU A 161 -1.60 22.42 21.31
CA GLU A 161 -1.68 23.88 21.18
C GLU A 161 -0.31 24.54 21.38
N GLU A 162 0.43 24.17 22.42
CA GLU A 162 1.76 24.74 22.73
C GLU A 162 2.79 24.46 21.63
N SER A 163 2.74 23.26 21.03
CA SER A 163 3.60 22.88 19.91
C SER A 163 3.21 23.50 18.57
N GLY A 164 1.96 23.97 18.43
CA GLY A 164 1.40 24.41 17.15
C GLY A 164 1.05 23.26 16.19
N LEU A 165 1.24 22.00 16.58
CA LEU A 165 0.84 20.85 15.75
C LEU A 165 -0.68 20.78 15.54
N ILE A 166 -1.45 21.43 16.44
CA ILE A 166 -2.91 21.51 16.37
C ILE A 166 -3.43 22.01 15.01
N ASP A 167 -2.68 22.89 14.34
CA ASP A 167 -3.07 23.46 13.04
C ASP A 167 -3.15 22.41 11.92
N PHE A 168 -2.48 21.26 12.08
CA PHE A 168 -2.52 20.15 11.14
C PHE A 168 -3.49 19.04 11.55
N VAL A 169 -4.16 19.14 12.69
CA VAL A 169 -5.01 18.05 13.20
C VAL A 169 -6.32 17.97 12.41
N TYR A 170 -6.67 16.74 12.00
CA TYR A 170 -7.96 16.44 11.38
C TYR A 170 -9.01 16.11 12.45
N PRO A 171 -10.07 16.95 12.60
CA PRO A 171 -11.14 16.71 13.56
C PRO A 171 -12.13 15.68 13.00
N HIS A 172 -11.90 14.40 13.28
CA HIS A 172 -12.81 13.35 12.85
C HIS A 172 -14.14 13.41 13.61
N THR A 173 -15.25 13.16 12.90
CA THR A 173 -16.57 13.02 13.53
C THR A 173 -16.86 11.53 13.73
N PRO A 174 -17.12 11.06 14.96
CA PRO A 174 -17.42 9.65 15.22
C PRO A 174 -18.52 9.09 14.31
N GLY A 175 -18.27 7.91 13.75
CA GLY A 175 -19.16 7.23 12.80
C GLY A 175 -19.14 7.78 11.36
N ALA A 176 -18.45 8.89 11.09
CA ALA A 176 -18.23 9.36 9.73
C ALA A 176 -17.20 8.49 9.01
N LYS A 177 -17.19 8.55 7.67
CA LYS A 177 -16.14 7.90 6.88
C LYS A 177 -14.85 8.70 7.01
N LEU A 178 -13.71 8.01 7.16
CA LEU A 178 -12.39 8.65 7.08
C LEU A 178 -12.19 9.35 5.72
N PRO A 179 -11.55 10.53 5.69
CA PRO A 179 -11.24 11.23 4.45
C PRO A 179 -10.18 10.47 3.65
N THR A 180 -10.09 10.78 2.37
CA THR A 180 -8.94 10.35 1.56
C THR A 180 -7.69 11.17 1.93
N LEU A 181 -6.50 10.61 1.74
CA LEU A 181 -5.24 11.36 1.89
C LEU A 181 -5.22 12.67 1.13
N ARG A 182 -5.78 12.66 -0.08
CA ARG A 182 -5.82 13.85 -0.94
C ARG A 182 -6.69 14.95 -0.33
N GLU A 183 -7.77 14.60 0.36
CA GLU A 183 -8.61 15.57 1.06
C GLU A 183 -7.88 16.15 2.27
N MET A 184 -7.23 15.30 3.07
CA MET A 184 -6.37 15.73 4.19
C MET A 184 -5.29 16.72 3.73
N ILE A 185 -4.51 16.34 2.71
CA ILE A 185 -3.45 17.20 2.13
C ILE A 185 -4.01 18.53 1.59
N ARG A 186 -5.18 18.51 0.94
CA ARG A 186 -5.77 19.73 0.37
C ARG A 186 -6.30 20.71 1.42
N ARG A 187 -6.70 20.21 2.58
CA ARG A 187 -7.21 21.01 3.71
C ARG A 187 -6.12 21.40 4.70
N ASP A 188 -4.93 20.83 4.52
CA ASP A 188 -3.82 20.88 5.48
C ASP A 188 -4.15 20.23 6.85
N GLU A 189 -5.23 19.46 6.92
CA GLU A 189 -5.65 18.64 8.05
C GLU A 189 -4.98 17.25 7.94
N ARG A 190 -3.67 17.18 8.22
CA ARG A 190 -2.79 16.05 7.88
C ARG A 190 -2.40 15.16 9.06
N VAL A 191 -2.94 15.36 10.26
CA VAL A 191 -2.66 14.53 11.44
C VAL A 191 -3.96 13.98 12.01
N LEU A 192 -4.12 12.66 12.02
CA LEU A 192 -5.21 11.99 12.75
C LEU A 192 -4.69 11.57 14.13
N VAL A 193 -5.27 12.12 15.19
CA VAL A 193 -4.86 11.82 16.56
C VAL A 193 -5.91 10.97 17.26
N MET A 194 -5.44 9.92 17.94
CA MET A 194 -6.27 8.93 18.61
C MET A 194 -5.74 8.66 20.03
N ALA A 195 -6.65 8.55 20.99
CA ALA A 195 -6.39 8.05 22.34
C ALA A 195 -6.47 6.52 22.37
N GLU A 196 -5.67 5.88 23.19
CA GLU A 196 -5.82 4.46 23.52
C GLU A 196 -7.02 4.24 24.45
N GLU A 197 -7.15 5.07 25.49
CA GLU A 197 -8.08 4.87 26.61
C GLU A 197 -9.14 5.98 26.73
N ASP A 198 -8.76 7.26 26.83
CA ASP A 198 -9.71 8.36 27.05
C ASP A 198 -9.43 9.54 26.10
N ALA A 199 -10.43 9.88 25.28
CA ALA A 199 -10.42 11.06 24.41
C ALA A 199 -11.42 12.14 24.84
N SER A 200 -12.04 11.99 26.02
CA SER A 200 -13.24 12.74 26.38
C SER A 200 -12.99 14.26 26.54
N GLY A 201 -13.94 15.04 26.02
CA GLY A 201 -13.94 16.49 26.20
C GLY A 201 -13.01 17.29 25.26
N VAL A 202 -12.41 16.64 24.26
CA VAL A 202 -11.60 17.26 23.20
C VAL A 202 -12.14 16.84 21.82
N ASP A 203 -12.65 17.81 21.05
CA ASP A 203 -13.48 17.52 19.85
C ASP A 203 -12.74 16.81 18.71
N TRP A 204 -11.44 17.06 18.56
CA TRP A 204 -10.61 16.45 17.51
C TRP A 204 -9.97 15.14 17.94
N TYR A 205 -9.93 14.84 19.24
CA TYR A 205 -9.24 13.69 19.78
C TYR A 205 -10.16 12.47 19.76
N GLN A 206 -9.74 11.40 19.08
CA GLN A 206 -10.64 10.28 18.79
C GLN A 206 -10.36 9.07 19.68
N GLN A 207 -11.39 8.30 20.01
CA GLN A 207 -11.19 6.98 20.61
C GLN A 207 -10.59 6.02 19.57
N GLY A 208 -9.33 5.61 19.75
CA GLY A 208 -8.55 4.92 18.72
C GLY A 208 -9.16 3.59 18.26
N PHE A 209 -9.70 2.79 19.19
CA PHE A 209 -10.28 1.49 18.87
C PHE A 209 -11.71 1.54 18.33
N GLU A 210 -12.34 2.71 18.22
CA GLU A 210 -13.52 2.87 17.37
C GLU A 210 -13.12 2.82 15.88
N LEU A 211 -11.97 3.39 15.53
CA LEU A 211 -11.45 3.46 14.17
C LEU A 211 -10.51 2.32 13.80
N THR A 212 -9.90 1.67 14.79
CA THR A 212 -8.82 0.70 14.60
C THR A 212 -9.18 -0.66 15.18
N GLN A 213 -9.06 -1.70 14.36
CA GLN A 213 -8.99 -3.07 14.85
C GLN A 213 -7.54 -3.49 14.99
N GLU A 214 -7.22 -4.33 15.97
CA GLU A 214 -5.84 -4.78 16.16
C GLU A 214 -5.70 -6.27 16.46
N THR A 215 -4.47 -6.77 16.30
CA THR A 215 -4.04 -8.06 16.86
C THR A 215 -3.69 -7.93 18.34
N PRO A 216 -3.58 -9.04 19.11
CA PRO A 216 -2.99 -8.99 20.44
C PRO A 216 -1.61 -8.36 20.39
N PHE A 217 -1.18 -7.77 21.50
CA PHE A 217 0.10 -7.05 21.59
C PHE A 217 1.10 -7.73 22.53
N LYS A 218 0.63 -8.48 23.53
CA LYS A 218 1.49 -9.27 24.45
C LYS A 218 1.84 -10.63 23.85
N PHE A 219 3.07 -10.78 23.34
CA PHE A 219 3.64 -12.06 22.88
C PHE A 219 4.97 -12.35 23.59
N GLN A 220 5.13 -13.52 24.19
CA GLN A 220 6.36 -13.90 24.89
C GLN A 220 7.38 -14.55 23.96
N SER A 221 6.93 -15.14 22.84
CA SER A 221 7.79 -15.76 21.84
C SER A 221 7.22 -15.64 20.42
N PRO A 222 8.05 -15.81 19.36
CA PRO A 222 7.59 -15.70 17.98
C PRO A 222 6.47 -16.67 17.60
N GLU A 223 6.40 -17.85 18.23
CA GLU A 223 5.38 -18.86 17.97
C GLU A 223 3.98 -18.45 18.44
N GLU A 224 3.87 -17.50 19.37
CA GLU A 224 2.60 -17.03 19.91
C GLU A 224 1.91 -16.01 18.99
N PHE A 225 2.60 -15.49 17.97
CA PHE A 225 2.07 -14.46 17.08
C PHE A 225 0.79 -14.89 16.38
N SER A 226 -0.32 -14.24 16.77
CA SER A 226 -1.65 -14.52 16.25
C SER A 226 -2.23 -13.33 15.48
N CYS A 227 -3.29 -13.62 14.72
CA CYS A 227 -4.10 -12.63 13.99
C CYS A 227 -5.53 -12.49 14.59
N LYS A 228 -5.69 -12.89 15.86
CA LYS A 228 -6.98 -12.77 16.57
C LYS A 228 -7.37 -11.29 16.70
N LEU A 229 -8.66 -10.99 16.82
CA LEU A 229 -9.08 -9.64 17.20
C LEU A 229 -8.73 -9.46 18.68
N ASN A 230 -8.07 -8.36 19.04
CA ASN A 230 -7.87 -7.97 20.44
C ASN A 230 -8.83 -6.84 20.83
N ARG A 231 -8.64 -5.65 20.27
CA ARG A 231 -9.49 -4.47 20.45
C ARG A 231 -10.07 -3.98 19.12
N GLY A 232 -11.14 -3.19 19.23
CA GLY A 232 -11.92 -2.64 18.11
C GLY A 232 -12.87 -3.65 17.46
N GLU A 233 -13.46 -3.28 16.32
CA GLU A 233 -14.43 -4.11 15.60
C GLU A 233 -13.87 -4.63 14.27
N ARG A 234 -14.36 -5.77 13.78
CA ARG A 234 -13.97 -6.26 12.44
C ARG A 234 -14.31 -5.26 11.32
N SER A 235 -15.34 -4.44 11.52
CA SER A 235 -15.78 -3.34 10.66
C SER A 235 -14.85 -2.13 10.68
N SER A 236 -14.01 -1.96 11.73
CA SER A 236 -13.21 -0.75 11.91
C SER A 236 -12.31 -0.49 10.69
N PRO A 237 -12.22 0.77 10.21
CA PRO A 237 -11.58 1.12 8.95
C PRO A 237 -10.05 0.93 8.95
N LEU A 238 -9.39 0.99 10.11
CA LEU A 238 -7.96 0.76 10.25
C LEU A 238 -7.68 -0.64 10.82
N PHE A 239 -6.55 -1.22 10.44
CA PHE A 239 -6.08 -2.52 10.93
C PHE A 239 -4.61 -2.40 11.33
N LEU A 240 -4.40 -2.49 12.65
CA LEU A 240 -3.12 -2.48 13.34
C LEU A 240 -2.60 -3.91 13.61
N LEU A 241 -1.45 -4.21 13.03
CA LEU A 241 -0.69 -5.42 13.30
C LEU A 241 0.37 -5.13 14.36
N ASN A 242 0.10 -5.54 15.60
CA ASN A 242 1.06 -5.47 16.70
C ASN A 242 2.11 -6.59 16.56
N HIS A 243 3.38 -6.22 16.40
CA HIS A 243 4.48 -7.10 16.03
C HIS A 243 5.75 -6.85 16.84
N TRP A 244 5.73 -7.29 18.09
CA TRP A 244 6.90 -7.32 18.96
C TRP A 244 6.82 -8.47 19.96
N ILE A 245 7.96 -8.74 20.60
CA ILE A 245 8.06 -9.62 21.76
C ILE A 245 8.07 -8.76 23.02
N GLU A 246 7.20 -9.09 23.96
CA GLU A 246 6.98 -8.36 25.20
C GLU A 246 7.51 -9.15 26.40
N LYS A 247 8.84 -9.19 26.51
CA LYS A 247 9.56 -9.62 27.72
C LYS A 247 9.73 -8.41 28.65
N ALA A 248 10.15 -8.64 29.90
CA ALA A 248 10.36 -7.59 30.92
C ALA A 248 11.18 -6.39 30.42
N THR A 249 12.12 -6.63 29.50
CA THR A 249 12.78 -5.58 28.72
C THR A 249 12.70 -5.92 27.24
N PRO A 250 12.45 -4.92 26.38
CA PRO A 250 12.48 -5.12 24.94
C PRO A 250 13.93 -5.43 24.52
N SER A 251 14.09 -6.21 23.46
CA SER A 251 15.43 -6.57 22.97
C SER A 251 15.58 -6.19 21.51
N PRO A 252 16.62 -5.42 21.14
CA PRO A 252 16.98 -5.22 19.74
C PRO A 252 17.27 -6.53 18.99
N SER A 253 17.75 -7.57 19.69
CA SER A 253 17.97 -8.88 19.07
C SER A 253 16.66 -9.57 18.72
N ASP A 254 15.68 -9.52 19.62
CA ASP A 254 14.36 -10.12 19.38
C ASP A 254 13.65 -9.36 18.27
N ALA A 255 13.77 -8.01 18.25
CA ALA A 255 13.26 -7.19 17.17
C ALA A 255 13.91 -7.52 15.83
N ALA A 256 15.23 -7.67 15.75
CA ALA A 256 15.90 -8.07 14.51
C ALA A 256 15.42 -9.44 13.98
N GLU A 257 15.13 -10.39 14.88
CA GLU A 257 14.60 -11.71 14.52
C GLU A 257 13.16 -11.61 13.98
N VAL A 258 12.26 -10.97 14.73
CA VAL A 258 10.83 -10.96 14.34
C VAL A 258 10.56 -9.96 13.23
N ASN A 259 11.31 -8.86 13.13
CA ASN A 259 11.19 -7.88 12.06
C ASN A 259 11.88 -8.33 10.76
N ALA A 260 12.48 -9.52 10.73
CA ALA A 260 13.08 -10.08 9.53
C ALA A 260 12.07 -10.15 8.37
N PHE A 261 12.52 -9.85 7.15
CA PHE A 261 11.67 -9.72 5.96
C PHE A 261 10.64 -10.85 5.82
N ASP A 262 11.11 -12.09 5.72
CA ASP A 262 10.25 -13.25 5.50
C ASP A 262 9.26 -13.46 6.65
N PHE A 263 9.71 -13.28 7.89
CA PHE A 263 8.90 -13.53 9.08
C PHE A 263 7.74 -12.54 9.18
N LEU A 264 8.04 -11.24 9.07
CA LEU A 264 7.05 -10.18 9.16
C LEU A 264 6.10 -10.20 7.94
N LEU A 265 6.63 -10.43 6.73
CA LEU A 265 5.81 -10.51 5.51
C LEU A 265 4.84 -11.71 5.56
N GLU A 266 5.32 -12.88 5.96
CA GLU A 266 4.47 -14.08 6.09
C GLU A 266 3.36 -13.83 7.12
N ARG A 267 3.69 -13.23 8.27
CA ARG A 267 2.68 -12.88 9.28
C ARG A 267 1.68 -11.86 8.75
N ALA A 268 2.13 -10.79 8.10
CA ALA A 268 1.26 -9.76 7.56
C ALA A 268 0.27 -10.34 6.53
N ARG A 269 0.75 -11.20 5.62
CA ARG A 269 -0.08 -11.93 4.63
C ARG A 269 -1.04 -12.92 5.30
N ARG A 270 -0.59 -13.65 6.31
CA ARG A 270 -1.43 -14.58 7.09
C ARG A 270 -2.56 -13.83 7.77
N CYS A 271 -2.27 -12.69 8.38
CA CYS A 271 -3.28 -11.84 9.02
C CYS A 271 -4.20 -11.18 7.99
N GLU A 272 -3.68 -10.71 6.86
CA GLU A 272 -4.51 -10.21 5.75
C GLU A 272 -5.56 -11.25 5.33
N LYS A 273 -5.14 -12.50 5.10
CA LYS A 273 -6.03 -13.60 4.71
C LYS A 273 -7.07 -13.93 5.79
N GLN A 274 -6.68 -13.95 7.06
CA GLN A 274 -7.62 -14.27 8.17
C GLN A 274 -8.60 -13.13 8.47
N ARG A 275 -8.20 -11.89 8.23
CA ARG A 275 -8.99 -10.69 8.53
C ARG A 275 -9.80 -10.20 7.32
N GLY A 276 -9.44 -10.64 6.11
CA GLY A 276 -9.98 -10.09 4.86
C GLY A 276 -9.58 -8.62 4.65
N LYS A 277 -8.45 -8.21 5.24
CA LYS A 277 -8.03 -6.81 5.30
C LYS A 277 -6.52 -6.69 5.44
N LEU A 278 -5.89 -5.95 4.54
CA LEU A 278 -4.47 -5.64 4.62
C LEU A 278 -4.18 -4.81 5.89
N PRO A 279 -3.17 -5.16 6.70
CA PRO A 279 -2.66 -4.27 7.74
C PRO A 279 -2.30 -2.92 7.13
N ASN A 280 -2.94 -1.86 7.61
CA ASN A 280 -2.63 -0.49 7.21
C ASN A 280 -1.81 0.24 8.26
N LEU A 281 -1.66 -0.36 9.45
CA LEU A 281 -0.71 -0.02 10.49
C LEU A 281 0.08 -1.29 10.87
N VAL A 282 1.40 -1.19 10.91
CA VAL A 282 2.29 -2.23 11.45
C VAL A 282 3.08 -1.56 12.56
N ALA A 283 2.93 -2.08 13.78
CA ALA A 283 3.62 -1.59 14.96
C ALA A 283 4.70 -2.59 15.38
N VAL A 284 5.92 -2.09 15.58
CA VAL A 284 7.11 -2.88 15.92
C VAL A 284 7.91 -2.19 17.03
N ASN A 285 8.65 -2.97 17.80
CA ASN A 285 9.76 -2.44 18.60
C ASN A 285 10.98 -2.25 17.69
N PHE A 286 11.69 -1.13 17.85
CA PHE A 286 12.90 -0.77 17.11
C PHE A 286 12.71 -0.83 15.58
N TYR A 287 12.07 0.20 15.01
CA TYR A 287 11.76 0.27 13.58
C TYR A 287 13.00 0.19 12.67
N ASP A 288 14.18 0.54 13.19
CA ASP A 288 15.48 0.50 12.52
C ASP A 288 16.13 -0.90 12.54
N ARG A 289 15.48 -1.90 13.14
CA ARG A 289 15.96 -3.29 13.22
C ARG A 289 15.13 -4.22 12.34
N GLY A 290 15.82 -5.04 11.55
CA GLY A 290 15.21 -5.91 10.54
C GLY A 290 14.88 -5.16 9.25
N GLU A 291 13.99 -5.71 8.44
CA GLU A 291 13.63 -5.19 7.11
C GLU A 291 12.18 -4.67 7.05
N VAL A 292 11.72 -4.00 8.12
CA VAL A 292 10.33 -3.53 8.29
C VAL A 292 9.85 -2.69 7.10
N LEU A 293 10.67 -1.75 6.65
CA LEU A 293 10.34 -0.87 5.53
C LEU A 293 10.24 -1.65 4.22
N GLU A 294 11.14 -2.60 3.98
CA GLU A 294 11.11 -3.45 2.78
C GLU A 294 9.86 -4.34 2.77
N VAL A 295 9.43 -4.87 3.92
CA VAL A 295 8.18 -5.65 4.00
C VAL A 295 6.97 -4.81 3.66
N VAL A 296 6.87 -3.59 4.20
CA VAL A 296 5.74 -2.73 3.87
C VAL A 296 5.81 -2.20 2.45
N ASP A 297 7.02 -2.00 1.92
CA ASP A 297 7.21 -1.75 0.50
C ASP A 297 6.77 -2.95 -0.32
N GLU A 298 7.12 -4.20 0.00
CA GLU A 298 6.71 -5.41 -0.72
C GLU A 298 5.20 -5.64 -0.67
N LEU A 299 4.57 -5.42 0.48
CA LEU A 299 3.11 -5.41 0.62
C LEU A 299 2.44 -4.38 -0.30
N ARG A 300 3.21 -3.44 -0.86
CA ARG A 300 2.75 -2.33 -1.70
C ARG A 300 3.48 -2.19 -3.04
N PHE A 301 4.55 -2.93 -3.35
CA PHE A 301 5.56 -2.48 -4.33
C PHE A 301 4.98 -2.51 -5.74
N VAL A 302 4.40 -3.65 -6.07
CA VAL A 302 3.72 -3.90 -7.33
C VAL A 302 2.43 -3.05 -7.43
N ALA A 303 1.70 -2.84 -6.32
CA ALA A 303 0.47 -2.04 -6.30
C ALA A 303 0.69 -0.51 -6.31
N ARG A 304 1.76 0.04 -5.74
CA ARG A 304 2.11 1.48 -5.81
C ARG A 304 2.58 1.90 -7.20
N GLN A 305 2.95 0.93 -8.01
CA GLN A 305 3.28 1.08 -9.42
C GLN A 305 2.03 1.19 -10.31
N GLU A 306 0.81 0.89 -9.81
CA GLU A 306 -0.46 0.84 -10.58
C GLU A 306 -1.08 2.19 -10.95
N LEU A 307 -0.43 3.33 -10.75
CA LEU A 307 -0.94 4.61 -11.27
C LEU A 307 -0.69 4.71 -12.79
N LEU A 308 -1.21 3.71 -13.51
CA LEU A 308 -1.11 3.52 -14.94
C LEU A 308 -2.51 3.63 -15.55
N PHE A 309 -2.59 4.31 -16.69
CA PHE A 309 -3.82 4.49 -17.42
C PHE A 309 -3.73 3.71 -18.73
N GLY A 310 -4.64 2.76 -18.92
CA GLY A 310 -4.76 1.98 -20.15
C GLY A 310 -6.06 2.29 -20.89
N LEU A 311 -6.08 2.00 -22.18
CA LEU A 311 -7.29 1.96 -23.00
C LEU A 311 -7.68 0.50 -23.23
N HIS A 312 -8.88 0.12 -22.77
CA HIS A 312 -9.43 -1.20 -23.06
C HIS A 312 -10.57 -1.09 -24.06
N VAL A 313 -10.56 -1.94 -25.08
CA VAL A 313 -11.57 -1.99 -26.14
C VAL A 313 -12.26 -3.33 -26.11
N HIS A 314 -13.58 -3.30 -25.89
CA HIS A 314 -14.44 -4.48 -25.94
C HIS A 314 -15.13 -4.57 -27.30
N VAL A 315 -15.01 -5.73 -27.96
CA VAL A 315 -15.73 -6.05 -29.21
C VAL A 315 -16.64 -7.23 -28.95
N GLY A 316 -17.95 -7.06 -29.20
CA GLY A 316 -18.95 -8.12 -29.01
C GLY A 316 -18.73 -9.27 -29.98
N ILE A 317 -18.73 -10.50 -29.47
CA ILE A 317 -18.59 -11.74 -30.23
C ILE A 317 -19.74 -12.67 -29.84
N ASP A 318 -20.42 -13.19 -30.84
CA ASP A 318 -21.67 -13.96 -30.73
C ASP A 318 -21.49 -15.46 -30.48
N ASP A 319 -20.26 -15.97 -30.50
CA ASP A 319 -19.94 -17.38 -30.28
C ASP A 319 -18.68 -17.57 -29.40
N PRO A 320 -18.71 -18.49 -28.41
CA PRO A 320 -17.56 -18.71 -27.52
C PRO A 320 -16.29 -19.23 -28.21
N GLU A 321 -16.42 -20.14 -29.17
CA GLU A 321 -15.28 -20.68 -29.92
C GLU A 321 -14.70 -19.63 -30.87
N LYS A 322 -15.57 -18.83 -31.48
CA LYS A 322 -15.18 -17.62 -32.23
C LYS A 322 -14.43 -16.63 -31.33
N ALA A 323 -14.84 -16.44 -30.08
CA ALA A 323 -14.13 -15.55 -29.14
C ALA A 323 -12.71 -16.06 -28.85
N ILE A 324 -12.52 -17.38 -28.71
CA ILE A 324 -11.19 -17.99 -28.57
C ILE A 324 -10.36 -17.81 -29.84
N HIS A 325 -10.97 -18.04 -31.01
CA HIS A 325 -10.31 -17.81 -32.30
C HIS A 325 -9.83 -16.36 -32.43
N VAL A 326 -10.71 -15.39 -32.18
CA VAL A 326 -10.39 -13.96 -32.22
C VAL A 326 -9.32 -13.60 -31.20
N ALA A 327 -9.46 -14.01 -29.93
CA ALA A 327 -8.45 -13.74 -28.91
C ALA A 327 -7.07 -14.32 -29.29
N ASN A 328 -7.04 -15.55 -29.82
CA ASN A 328 -5.80 -16.19 -30.29
C ASN A 328 -5.17 -15.46 -31.47
N GLY A 329 -5.96 -14.97 -32.42
CA GLY A 329 -5.48 -14.22 -33.58
C GLY A 329 -4.95 -12.84 -33.18
N MET A 330 -5.64 -12.16 -32.27
CA MET A 330 -5.25 -10.84 -31.76
C MET A 330 -3.84 -10.86 -31.15
N ARG A 331 -3.43 -11.95 -30.48
CA ARG A 331 -2.09 -12.10 -29.87
C ARG A 331 -0.94 -11.72 -30.81
N VAL A 332 -1.06 -12.02 -32.10
CA VAL A 332 -0.02 -11.76 -33.12
C VAL A 332 0.09 -10.27 -33.43
N HIS A 333 -1.00 -9.53 -33.33
CA HIS A 333 -1.09 -8.13 -33.75
C HIS A 333 -1.00 -7.14 -32.59
N LEU A 334 -1.14 -7.62 -31.35
CA LEU A 334 -1.00 -6.82 -30.13
C LEU A 334 0.24 -5.89 -30.13
N PRO A 335 1.45 -6.32 -30.54
CA PRO A 335 2.60 -5.41 -30.59
C PRO A 335 2.45 -4.22 -31.54
N ILE A 336 1.75 -4.39 -32.68
CA ILE A 336 1.48 -3.29 -33.61
C ILE A 336 0.52 -2.28 -32.98
N VAL A 337 -0.51 -2.79 -32.28
CA VAL A 337 -1.48 -1.97 -31.53
C VAL A 337 -0.79 -1.22 -30.39
N LEU A 338 0.14 -1.86 -29.67
CA LEU A 338 0.96 -1.21 -28.65
C LEU A 338 1.82 -0.10 -29.25
N ALA A 339 2.52 -0.36 -30.36
CA ALA A 339 3.36 0.63 -31.03
C ALA A 339 2.57 1.89 -31.42
N LEU A 340 1.35 1.71 -31.96
CA LEU A 340 0.42 2.79 -32.31
C LEU A 340 -0.10 3.57 -31.10
N SER A 341 -0.25 2.92 -29.96
CA SER A 341 -0.90 3.48 -28.77
C SER A 341 0.07 3.95 -27.68
N THR A 342 1.39 3.75 -27.84
CA THR A 342 2.39 4.20 -26.86
C THR A 342 2.22 5.68 -26.49
N ASN A 343 2.02 5.96 -25.20
CA ASN A 343 1.74 7.31 -24.71
C ASN A 343 2.17 7.49 -23.23
N SER A 344 3.19 6.74 -22.79
CA SER A 344 3.70 6.82 -21.41
C SER A 344 5.23 6.82 -21.33
N PRO A 345 5.94 7.81 -21.91
CA PRO A 345 7.40 7.81 -21.92
C PRO A 345 8.09 8.26 -20.62
N PHE A 346 7.32 8.70 -19.62
CA PHE A 346 7.80 9.18 -18.34
C PHE A 346 7.28 8.32 -17.19
N TRP A 347 8.09 8.20 -16.13
CA TRP A 347 7.68 7.65 -14.85
C TRP A 347 8.20 8.53 -13.72
N ARG A 348 7.30 8.99 -12.84
CA ARG A 348 7.63 9.89 -11.73
C ARG A 348 8.45 11.13 -12.15
N GLY A 349 8.12 11.70 -13.31
CA GLY A 349 8.79 12.89 -13.85
C GLY A 349 10.12 12.61 -14.56
N VAL A 350 10.57 11.35 -14.64
CA VAL A 350 11.83 10.95 -15.26
C VAL A 350 11.56 10.28 -16.61
N PRO A 351 12.28 10.65 -17.70
CA PRO A 351 12.22 9.91 -18.95
C PRO A 351 12.80 8.51 -18.77
N THR A 352 12.04 7.46 -19.09
CA THR A 352 12.46 6.07 -18.88
C THR A 352 13.23 5.48 -20.05
N GLY A 353 13.22 6.19 -21.19
CA GLY A 353 13.64 5.67 -22.47
C GLY A 353 12.61 4.75 -23.12
N LEU A 354 11.49 4.42 -22.50
CA LEU A 354 10.42 3.64 -23.14
C LEU A 354 9.43 4.60 -23.81
N MET A 355 8.71 4.12 -24.82
CA MET A 355 7.54 4.81 -25.36
C MET A 355 6.25 4.42 -24.59
N SER A 356 6.19 3.18 -24.09
CA SER A 356 5.21 2.71 -23.12
C SER A 356 5.90 2.22 -21.85
N THR A 357 6.02 3.10 -20.85
CA THR A 357 6.50 2.73 -19.51
C THR A 357 5.47 1.92 -18.73
N ARG A 358 4.18 2.08 -19.07
CA ARG A 358 3.09 1.24 -18.53
C ARG A 358 3.39 -0.24 -18.69
N THR A 359 3.95 -0.64 -19.83
CA THR A 359 4.17 -2.06 -20.16
C THR A 359 5.04 -2.81 -19.14
N PRO A 360 6.30 -2.42 -18.87
CA PRO A 360 7.12 -3.14 -17.89
C PRO A 360 6.68 -2.94 -16.44
N ILE A 361 6.07 -1.80 -16.10
CA ILE A 361 5.55 -1.57 -14.75
C ILE A 361 4.39 -2.53 -14.45
N PHE A 362 3.46 -2.68 -15.39
CA PHE A 362 2.34 -3.62 -15.25
C PHE A 362 2.82 -5.08 -15.25
N LYS A 363 3.91 -5.40 -15.96
CA LYS A 363 4.49 -6.76 -16.02
C LYS A 363 4.99 -7.27 -14.66
N SER A 364 5.18 -6.40 -13.67
CA SER A 364 5.47 -6.78 -12.29
C SER A 364 4.34 -7.57 -11.63
N PHE A 365 3.10 -7.51 -12.14
CA PHE A 365 1.98 -8.30 -11.65
C PHE A 365 2.01 -9.74 -12.16
N PRO A 366 1.62 -10.74 -11.33
CA PRO A 366 1.38 -12.09 -11.81
C PRO A 366 0.23 -12.06 -12.80
N ARG A 367 0.28 -12.93 -13.81
CA ARG A 367 -0.77 -13.03 -14.83
C ARG A 367 -1.00 -11.74 -15.65
N VAL A 368 0.10 -11.06 -16.00
CA VAL A 368 0.16 -10.00 -17.01
C VAL A 368 0.94 -10.45 -18.24
N GLY A 369 0.53 -9.99 -19.42
CA GLY A 369 1.25 -10.25 -20.68
C GLY A 369 0.34 -10.69 -21.81
N ILE A 370 0.97 -11.11 -22.91
CA ILE A 370 0.24 -11.77 -24.00
C ILE A 370 -0.21 -13.14 -23.47
N PRO A 371 -1.51 -13.47 -23.52
CA PRO A 371 -2.00 -14.72 -22.97
C PRO A 371 -1.38 -15.93 -23.67
N PRO A 372 -1.38 -17.12 -23.02
CA PRO A 372 -1.11 -18.36 -23.72
C PRO A 372 -2.12 -18.59 -24.85
N ARG A 373 -1.81 -19.51 -25.77
CA ARG A 373 -2.81 -20.00 -26.71
C ARG A 373 -3.82 -20.86 -25.96
N TYR A 374 -5.09 -20.69 -26.27
CA TYR A 374 -6.17 -21.59 -25.82
C TYR A 374 -6.61 -22.47 -26.98
N GLU A 375 -6.88 -23.75 -26.71
CA GLU A 375 -7.29 -24.72 -27.74
C GLU A 375 -8.77 -24.58 -28.11
N SER A 376 -9.62 -24.36 -27.11
CA SER A 376 -11.07 -24.21 -27.22
C SER A 376 -11.60 -23.34 -26.08
N TRP A 377 -12.92 -23.09 -26.08
CA TRP A 377 -13.58 -22.43 -24.96
C TRP A 377 -13.46 -23.26 -23.67
N ASP A 378 -13.64 -24.58 -23.78
CA ASP A 378 -13.51 -25.51 -22.65
C ASP A 378 -12.09 -25.50 -22.04
N ASP A 379 -11.04 -25.42 -22.86
CA ASP A 379 -9.65 -25.29 -22.38
C ASP A 379 -9.44 -23.96 -21.61
N PHE A 380 -10.00 -22.86 -22.11
CA PHE A 380 -9.98 -21.59 -21.38
C PHE A 380 -10.71 -21.69 -20.04
N GLN A 381 -11.93 -22.23 -20.02
CA GLN A 381 -12.73 -22.38 -18.80
C GLN A 381 -12.02 -23.27 -17.78
N SER A 382 -11.52 -24.44 -18.20
CA SER A 382 -10.84 -25.39 -17.32
C SER A 382 -9.61 -24.77 -16.63
N ARG A 383 -8.85 -23.94 -17.35
CA ARG A 383 -7.68 -23.23 -16.78
C ARG A 383 -8.08 -22.13 -15.80
N VAL A 384 -9.18 -21.43 -16.05
CA VAL A 384 -9.74 -20.45 -15.12
C VAL A 384 -10.26 -21.15 -13.87
N GLU A 385 -11.07 -22.19 -14.02
CA GLU A 385 -11.67 -22.97 -12.93
C GLU A 385 -10.60 -23.55 -12.02
N PHE A 386 -9.54 -24.13 -12.57
CA PHE A 386 -8.41 -24.63 -11.78
C PHE A 386 -7.82 -23.55 -10.85
N MET A 387 -7.67 -22.32 -11.32
CA MET A 387 -7.11 -21.22 -10.53
C MET A 387 -8.09 -20.70 -9.46
N VAL A 388 -9.39 -20.73 -9.76
CA VAL A 388 -10.46 -20.36 -8.82
C VAL A 388 -10.61 -21.41 -7.72
N GLU A 389 -10.66 -22.69 -8.09
CA GLU A 389 -10.75 -23.82 -7.13
C GLU A 389 -9.53 -23.90 -6.22
N ALA A 390 -8.34 -23.58 -6.76
CA ALA A 390 -7.11 -23.44 -5.98
C ALA A 390 -7.09 -22.21 -5.05
N ASN A 391 -8.13 -21.37 -5.07
CA ASN A 391 -8.24 -20.11 -4.32
C ASN A 391 -7.06 -19.15 -4.59
N VAL A 392 -6.55 -19.14 -5.83
CA VAL A 392 -5.47 -18.23 -6.27
C VAL A 392 -6.04 -16.91 -6.81
N VAL A 393 -7.27 -16.95 -7.36
CA VAL A 393 -8.02 -15.81 -7.89
C VAL A 393 -9.51 -15.98 -7.59
N ASP A 394 -10.27 -14.89 -7.48
CA ASP A 394 -11.73 -14.99 -7.26
C ASP A 394 -12.46 -15.39 -8.55
N ASP A 395 -12.02 -14.86 -9.71
CA ASP A 395 -12.59 -15.13 -11.02
C ASP A 395 -11.60 -14.79 -12.18
N TYR A 396 -12.07 -14.93 -13.43
CA TYR A 396 -11.27 -14.65 -14.63
C TYR A 396 -10.82 -13.18 -14.77
N THR A 397 -11.43 -12.24 -14.03
CA THR A 397 -11.10 -10.81 -14.15
C THR A 397 -9.72 -10.48 -13.58
N TYR A 398 -9.16 -11.37 -12.75
CA TYR A 398 -7.79 -11.33 -12.20
C TYR A 398 -6.70 -11.85 -13.15
N PHE A 399 -7.07 -12.21 -14.38
CA PHE A 399 -6.15 -12.48 -15.48
C PHE A 399 -5.98 -11.18 -16.27
N TRP A 400 -4.90 -10.46 -16.00
CA TRP A 400 -4.59 -9.16 -16.58
C TRP A 400 -3.88 -9.28 -17.93
N TRP A 401 -4.42 -10.16 -18.78
CA TRP A 401 -3.91 -10.39 -20.13
C TRP A 401 -4.15 -9.21 -21.07
N ASP A 402 -3.23 -9.03 -22.01
CA ASP A 402 -3.30 -7.98 -23.03
C ASP A 402 -4.47 -8.16 -23.99
N VAL A 403 -4.98 -9.39 -24.12
CA VAL A 403 -6.26 -9.72 -24.76
C VAL A 403 -6.91 -10.88 -24.00
N ARG A 404 -8.24 -10.87 -23.84
CA ARG A 404 -8.97 -11.98 -23.24
C ARG A 404 -10.42 -12.06 -23.69
N PRO A 405 -11.03 -13.25 -23.73
CA PRO A 405 -12.48 -13.38 -23.74
C PRO A 405 -13.08 -12.83 -22.43
N HIS A 406 -14.25 -12.21 -22.52
CA HIS A 406 -14.97 -11.63 -21.39
C HIS A 406 -16.41 -12.18 -21.33
N PRO A 407 -16.62 -13.37 -20.74
CA PRO A 407 -17.90 -14.09 -20.75
C PRO A 407 -19.09 -13.25 -20.29
N ASN A 408 -18.93 -12.43 -19.24
CA ASN A 408 -20.03 -11.64 -18.67
C ASN A 408 -20.54 -10.52 -19.61
N LEU A 409 -19.75 -10.16 -20.62
CA LEU A 409 -20.11 -9.12 -21.59
C LEU A 409 -20.31 -9.69 -23.00
N GLY A 410 -19.99 -10.98 -23.22
CA GLY A 410 -19.98 -11.56 -24.57
C GLY A 410 -19.00 -10.85 -25.51
N THR A 411 -17.80 -10.49 -25.02
CA THR A 411 -16.83 -9.69 -25.79
C THR A 411 -15.45 -10.34 -25.79
N VAL A 412 -14.61 -9.94 -26.75
CA VAL A 412 -13.15 -10.02 -26.63
C VAL A 412 -12.63 -8.64 -26.23
N GLU A 413 -11.90 -8.60 -25.12
CA GLU A 413 -11.36 -7.38 -24.54
C GLU A 413 -9.87 -7.25 -24.88
N THR A 414 -9.48 -6.18 -25.58
CA THR A 414 -8.08 -5.82 -25.85
C THR A 414 -7.62 -4.74 -24.88
N ARG A 415 -6.53 -4.99 -24.14
CA ARG A 415 -6.09 -4.22 -22.96
C ARG A 415 -4.64 -3.71 -23.03
N ILE A 416 -3.98 -3.92 -24.18
CA ILE A 416 -2.56 -3.61 -24.33
C ILE A 416 -2.26 -2.10 -24.38
N CYS A 417 -3.23 -1.27 -24.79
CA CYS A 417 -2.98 0.13 -25.12
C CYS A 417 -2.71 1.00 -23.89
N ASP A 418 -1.80 1.97 -24.02
CA ASP A 418 -1.76 3.12 -23.11
C ASP A 418 -3.01 3.99 -23.34
N ALA A 419 -3.46 4.72 -22.31
CA ALA A 419 -4.54 5.69 -22.46
C ALA A 419 -4.11 6.85 -23.38
N GLN A 420 -5.01 7.29 -24.26
CA GLN A 420 -4.75 8.39 -25.18
C GLN A 420 -5.22 9.74 -24.63
N THR A 421 -4.54 10.82 -25.01
CA THR A 421 -4.88 12.19 -24.61
C THR A 421 -5.92 12.87 -25.51
N ARG A 422 -6.26 12.25 -26.64
CA ARG A 422 -7.16 12.78 -27.68
C ARG A 422 -8.23 11.76 -28.03
N LEU A 423 -9.48 12.21 -28.12
CA LEU A 423 -10.62 11.34 -28.39
C LEU A 423 -10.52 10.67 -29.77
N GLU A 424 -10.07 11.42 -30.78
CA GLU A 424 -9.85 10.95 -32.14
C GLU A 424 -8.83 9.81 -32.21
N HIS A 425 -7.79 9.80 -31.36
CA HIS A 425 -6.83 8.70 -31.30
C HIS A 425 -7.47 7.48 -30.62
N THR A 426 -8.21 7.68 -29.53
CA THR A 426 -8.99 6.62 -28.89
C THR A 426 -9.97 5.97 -29.87
N MET A 427 -10.71 6.77 -30.64
CA MET A 427 -11.66 6.29 -31.64
C MET A 427 -10.96 5.55 -32.78
N ALA A 428 -9.83 6.05 -33.28
CA ALA A 428 -9.07 5.38 -34.34
C ALA A 428 -8.51 4.03 -33.89
N ILE A 429 -7.96 3.94 -32.67
CA ILE A 429 -7.48 2.68 -32.08
C ILE A 429 -8.64 1.70 -31.86
N ALA A 430 -9.77 2.18 -31.33
CA ALA A 430 -10.96 1.34 -31.14
C ALA A 430 -11.51 0.79 -32.46
N ALA A 431 -11.59 1.62 -33.50
CA ALA A 431 -12.03 1.21 -34.84
C ALA A 431 -11.06 0.19 -35.46
N LEU A 432 -9.74 0.39 -35.30
CA LEU A 432 -8.74 -0.56 -35.76
C LEU A 432 -8.91 -1.93 -35.08
N ILE A 433 -9.05 -1.95 -33.75
CA ILE A 433 -9.27 -3.19 -32.99
C ILE A 433 -10.59 -3.85 -33.39
N GLN A 434 -11.65 -3.08 -33.62
CA GLN A 434 -12.94 -3.60 -34.09
C GLN A 434 -12.79 -4.28 -35.47
N ALA A 435 -12.12 -3.63 -36.43
CA ALA A 435 -11.87 -4.19 -37.75
C ALA A 435 -11.00 -5.45 -37.69
N MET A 436 -9.99 -5.49 -36.81
CA MET A 436 -9.17 -6.70 -36.57
C MET A 436 -10.01 -7.86 -36.03
N CYS A 437 -10.84 -7.61 -35.03
CA CYS A 437 -11.75 -8.61 -34.50
C CYS A 437 -12.75 -9.08 -35.58
N LYS A 438 -13.20 -8.17 -36.45
CA LYS A 438 -14.10 -8.49 -37.57
C LYS A 438 -13.44 -9.41 -38.60
N GLU A 439 -12.23 -9.11 -39.05
CA GLU A 439 -11.46 -9.97 -39.95
C GLU A 439 -11.27 -11.36 -39.32
N LEU A 440 -10.86 -11.43 -38.06
CA LEU A 440 -10.65 -12.70 -37.35
C LEU A 440 -11.95 -13.50 -37.13
N ALA A 441 -13.08 -12.82 -36.93
CA ALA A 441 -14.38 -13.48 -36.89
C ALA A 441 -14.75 -14.07 -38.25
N GLU A 442 -14.48 -13.37 -39.36
CA GLU A 442 -14.69 -13.89 -40.71
C GLU A 442 -13.75 -15.06 -41.04
N HIS A 443 -12.53 -15.04 -40.50
CA HIS A 443 -11.63 -16.18 -40.59
C HIS A 443 -12.21 -17.44 -39.95
N TYR A 444 -12.80 -17.31 -38.76
CA TYR A 444 -13.47 -18.40 -38.07
C TYR A 444 -14.63 -18.97 -38.89
N GLU A 445 -15.51 -18.10 -39.42
CA GLU A 445 -16.66 -18.52 -40.24
C GLU A 445 -16.25 -19.23 -41.54
N ALA A 446 -15.13 -18.80 -42.13
CA ALA A 446 -14.57 -19.44 -43.31
C ALA A 446 -13.72 -20.69 -42.99
N GLY A 447 -13.58 -21.07 -41.72
CA GLY A 447 -12.82 -22.26 -41.29
C GLY A 447 -11.31 -22.12 -41.47
N TYR A 448 -10.77 -20.90 -41.47
CA TYR A 448 -9.32 -20.70 -41.56
C TYR A 448 -8.62 -21.11 -40.27
N GLU A 449 -7.44 -21.73 -40.40
CA GLU A 449 -6.56 -21.98 -39.27
C GLU A 449 -5.58 -20.83 -39.05
N LEU A 450 -5.45 -20.39 -37.80
CA LEU A 450 -4.50 -19.34 -37.43
C LEU A 450 -3.07 -19.87 -37.40
N SER A 451 -2.15 -19.07 -37.95
CA SER A 451 -0.71 -19.32 -37.77
C SER A 451 -0.31 -19.28 -36.30
N THR A 452 0.59 -20.17 -35.92
CA THR A 452 1.13 -20.26 -34.56
C THR A 452 2.58 -19.76 -34.53
N TYR A 453 2.89 -18.98 -33.50
CA TYR A 453 4.22 -18.44 -33.26
C TYR A 453 4.63 -18.68 -31.81
N PRO A 454 5.94 -18.85 -31.54
CA PRO A 454 6.45 -18.98 -30.17
C PRO A 454 6.07 -17.77 -29.32
N GLN A 455 5.71 -18.00 -28.06
CA GLN A 455 5.29 -16.92 -27.15
C GLN A 455 6.43 -15.92 -26.91
N GLU A 456 7.66 -16.41 -26.89
CA GLU A 456 8.89 -15.63 -26.76
C GLU A 456 8.99 -14.57 -27.87
N MET A 457 8.59 -14.91 -29.10
CA MET A 457 8.62 -13.97 -30.22
C MET A 457 7.51 -12.91 -30.13
N LEU A 458 6.36 -13.26 -29.55
CA LEU A 458 5.28 -12.30 -29.30
C LEU A 458 5.68 -11.31 -28.20
N GLU A 459 6.27 -11.80 -27.11
CA GLU A 459 6.78 -10.98 -26.02
C GLU A 459 7.98 -10.10 -26.46
N GLU A 460 8.86 -10.60 -27.34
CA GLU A 460 9.96 -9.82 -27.92
C GLU A 460 9.41 -8.65 -28.76
N ASN A 461 8.44 -8.91 -29.64
CA ASN A 461 7.79 -7.85 -30.40
C ASN A 461 7.07 -6.84 -29.48
N LYS A 462 6.43 -7.31 -28.39
CA LYS A 462 5.83 -6.42 -27.39
C LYS A 462 6.87 -5.52 -26.74
N TRP A 463 8.04 -6.06 -26.39
CA TRP A 463 9.15 -5.27 -25.84
C TRP A 463 9.65 -4.21 -26.83
N LEU A 464 9.88 -4.60 -28.09
CA LEU A 464 10.31 -3.67 -29.14
C LEU A 464 9.29 -2.53 -29.34
N ALA A 465 7.99 -2.85 -29.35
CA ALA A 465 6.91 -1.88 -29.43
C ALA A 465 6.89 -0.94 -28.21
N ALA A 466 7.03 -1.48 -26.99
CA ALA A 466 7.07 -0.67 -25.77
C ALA A 466 8.29 0.26 -25.72
N ARG A 467 9.45 -0.19 -26.22
CA ARG A 467 10.70 0.58 -26.20
C ARG A 467 10.76 1.67 -27.26
N HIS A 468 10.27 1.39 -28.47
CA HIS A 468 10.52 2.23 -29.64
C HIS A 468 9.25 2.79 -30.31
N GLY A 469 8.06 2.34 -29.91
CA GLY A 469 6.81 2.79 -30.53
C GLY A 469 6.81 2.58 -32.05
N LEU A 470 6.26 3.55 -32.78
CA LEU A 470 6.23 3.55 -34.24
C LEU A 470 7.59 3.83 -34.91
N GLU A 471 8.54 4.40 -34.18
CA GLU A 471 9.89 4.71 -34.70
C GLU A 471 10.81 3.49 -34.74
N GLY A 472 10.39 2.39 -34.10
CA GLY A 472 11.12 1.13 -34.06
C GLY A 472 10.84 0.19 -35.23
N GLU A 473 11.44 -0.99 -35.12
CA GLU A 473 11.16 -2.13 -36.00
C GLU A 473 10.62 -3.29 -35.17
N LEU A 474 9.67 -4.02 -35.73
CA LEU A 474 9.17 -5.29 -35.18
C LEU A 474 9.56 -6.43 -36.11
N VAL A 475 9.58 -7.66 -35.59
CA VAL A 475 9.75 -8.86 -36.40
C VAL A 475 8.43 -9.16 -37.13
N ASP A 476 8.50 -9.16 -38.46
CA ASP A 476 7.45 -9.68 -39.36
C ASP A 476 7.43 -11.21 -39.25
N LEU A 477 6.61 -11.72 -38.32
CA LEU A 477 6.60 -13.13 -37.91
C LEU A 477 6.45 -14.14 -39.06
N PRO A 478 5.61 -13.90 -40.10
CA PRO A 478 5.58 -14.75 -41.29
C PRO A 478 6.89 -14.84 -42.09
N ARG A 479 7.76 -13.82 -42.02
CA ARG A 479 8.94 -13.67 -42.91
C ARG A 479 10.28 -13.66 -42.17
N SER A 480 10.27 -13.75 -40.84
CA SER A 480 11.47 -13.71 -39.98
C SER A 480 12.40 -12.52 -40.25
N SER A 481 11.85 -11.38 -40.69
CA SER A 481 12.60 -10.16 -41.00
C SER A 481 12.13 -9.01 -40.12
N ARG A 482 13.02 -8.07 -39.80
CA ARG A 482 12.62 -6.84 -39.10
C ARG A 482 12.07 -5.84 -40.10
N VAL A 483 10.94 -5.22 -39.74
CA VAL A 483 10.24 -4.24 -40.57
C VAL A 483 9.87 -3.06 -39.68
N ALA A 484 9.94 -1.84 -40.22
CA ALA A 484 9.51 -0.64 -39.51
C ALA A 484 8.07 -0.80 -39.00
N ALA A 485 7.86 -0.48 -37.72
CA ALA A 485 6.55 -0.64 -37.07
C ALA A 485 5.46 0.16 -37.80
N VAL A 486 5.80 1.35 -38.31
CA VAL A 486 4.90 2.17 -39.15
C VAL A 486 4.47 1.47 -40.44
N ASP A 487 5.34 0.70 -41.07
CA ASP A 487 5.00 0.00 -42.32
C ASP A 487 4.12 -1.21 -42.05
N LEU A 488 4.36 -1.92 -40.94
CA LEU A 488 3.45 -2.97 -40.47
C LEU A 488 2.07 -2.41 -40.11
N ALA A 489 2.02 -1.26 -39.43
CA ALA A 489 0.77 -0.58 -39.11
C ALA A 489 0.01 -0.16 -40.38
N ARG A 490 0.69 0.40 -41.39
CA ARG A 490 0.07 0.75 -42.68
C ARG A 490 -0.47 -0.48 -43.41
N ARG A 491 0.31 -1.58 -43.47
CA ARG A 491 -0.15 -2.84 -44.07
C ARG A 491 -1.39 -3.35 -43.36
N LEU A 492 -1.41 -3.28 -42.02
CA LEU A 492 -2.55 -3.68 -41.21
C LEU A 492 -3.79 -2.83 -41.53
N VAL A 493 -3.66 -1.50 -41.51
CA VAL A 493 -4.78 -0.59 -41.82
C VAL A 493 -5.32 -0.81 -43.24
N GLU A 494 -4.45 -0.98 -44.25
CA GLU A 494 -4.90 -1.25 -45.62
C GLU A 494 -5.57 -2.60 -45.76
N ARG A 495 -5.06 -3.64 -45.08
CA ARG A 495 -5.69 -4.98 -45.05
C ARG A 495 -7.09 -4.91 -44.44
N LEU A 496 -7.25 -4.12 -43.39
CA LEU A 496 -8.47 -4.05 -42.60
C LEU A 496 -9.55 -3.14 -43.19
N ARG A 497 -9.22 -2.32 -44.20
CA ARG A 497 -10.15 -1.38 -44.86
C ARG A 497 -11.51 -1.98 -45.28
N PRO A 498 -11.63 -3.25 -45.71
CA PRO A 498 -12.91 -3.86 -46.07
C PRO A 498 -13.80 -4.29 -44.88
N HIS A 499 -13.24 -4.36 -43.67
CA HIS A 499 -13.89 -4.88 -42.47
C HIS A 499 -14.31 -3.72 -41.55
#